data_AF-A0A3C1EKN7-F1
#
_entry.id   AF-A0A3C1EKN7-F1
#
_cell.length_a   1.000
_cell.length_b   1.000
_cell.length_c   1.000
_cell.angle_alpha   90.00
_cell.angle_beta   90.00
_cell.angle_gamma   90.00
#
_symmetry.space_group_name_H-M   'P 1'
#
loop_
_entity.id
_entity.type
_entity.pdbx_description
1 polymer ?
#
loop_
_entity_poly.entity_id
_entity_poly.type
_entity_poly.pdbx_seq_one_letter_code
_entity_poly.pdbx_strand_id
1 'polypeptide(L)'
;MSKSKKSAKKSAATSAPTATPAAIPKSQGPIPKPIVRAIRVSQALLDAAKAYKKATGTSFYTLGFEAISDRLKREGYLKAAEAVAGA
;
A
#
# COMPACT_ATOMS: atom_id res chain seq x y z
N MET A 1 56.75 2.94 14.35
CA MET A 1 55.72 2.35 13.46
C MET A 1 55.74 0.84 13.63
N SER A 2 54.81 0.28 14.41
CA SER A 2 54.76 -1.16 14.69
C SER A 2 53.40 -1.70 14.27
N LYS A 3 53.39 -2.49 13.19
CA LYS A 3 52.26 -3.33 12.78
C LYS A 3 52.14 -4.49 13.77
N SER A 4 50.96 -4.75 14.30
CA SER A 4 50.63 -6.08 14.83
C SER A 4 49.18 -6.46 14.55
N LYS A 5 49.05 -7.62 13.90
CA LYS A 5 47.82 -8.29 13.46
C LYS A 5 47.08 -8.80 14.70
N LYS A 6 45.77 -8.55 14.82
CA LYS A 6 44.91 -9.32 15.73
C LYS A 6 43.88 -10.11 14.93
N SER A 7 44.10 -11.41 14.97
CA SER A 7 43.37 -12.49 14.36
C SER A 7 42.09 -12.85 15.14
N ALA A 8 41.17 -13.47 14.39
CA ALA A 8 40.33 -14.61 14.76
C ALA A 8 39.20 -14.42 15.79
N LYS A 9 37.97 -14.42 15.24
CA LYS A 9 37.03 -15.55 15.27
C LYS A 9 36.82 -16.22 16.65
N LYS A 10 35.66 -15.98 17.26
CA LYS A 10 35.01 -16.96 18.12
C LYS A 10 33.50 -17.00 17.85
N SER A 11 33.10 -18.19 17.42
CA SER A 11 31.75 -18.61 17.05
C SER A 11 30.81 -18.74 18.24
N ALA A 12 29.54 -18.95 17.89
CA ALA A 12 28.51 -19.71 18.61
C ALA A 12 27.54 -18.90 19.47
N ALA A 13 26.44 -18.48 18.85
CA ALA A 13 25.14 -18.43 19.50
C ALA A 13 24.20 -19.37 18.72
N THR A 14 24.06 -20.56 19.30
CA THR A 14 22.89 -21.45 19.37
C THR A 14 21.86 -21.36 18.24
N SER A 15 21.85 -22.42 17.44
CA SER A 15 20.80 -22.82 16.51
C SER A 15 19.48 -23.06 17.26
N ALA A 16 18.53 -22.15 17.13
CA ALA A 16 17.11 -22.49 17.20
C ALA A 16 16.60 -22.62 15.75
N PRO A 17 15.79 -23.64 15.40
CA PRO A 17 15.15 -23.68 14.10
C PRO A 17 14.08 -22.59 14.10
N THR A 18 14.45 -21.38 13.71
CA THR A 18 13.47 -20.34 13.37
C THR A 18 12.71 -20.86 12.17
N ALA A 19 11.47 -21.31 12.42
CA ALA A 19 10.52 -21.66 11.37
C ALA A 19 10.56 -20.55 10.32
N THR A 20 11.05 -20.90 9.14
CA THR A 20 11.16 -19.97 8.03
C THR A 20 9.73 -19.52 7.72
N PRO A 21 9.38 -18.23 7.83
CA PRO A 21 8.06 -17.79 7.44
C PRO A 21 7.86 -18.22 5.98
N ALA A 22 6.83 -19.03 5.75
CA ALA A 22 6.48 -19.51 4.44
C ALA A 22 6.43 -18.31 3.49
N ALA A 23 7.23 -18.37 2.43
CA ALA A 23 7.22 -17.36 1.39
C ALA A 23 5.77 -17.26 0.87
N ILE A 24 5.12 -16.14 1.15
CA ILE A 24 3.81 -15.83 0.60
C ILE A 24 4.00 -15.91 -0.92
N PRO A 25 3.29 -16.80 -1.64
CA PRO A 25 3.39 -16.84 -3.08
C PRO A 25 3.00 -15.45 -3.56
N LYS A 26 3.96 -14.73 -4.16
CA LYS A 26 3.65 -13.50 -4.87
C LYS A 26 2.71 -13.93 -5.98
N SER A 27 1.42 -13.63 -5.84
CA SER A 27 0.49 -13.61 -6.94
C SER A 27 1.04 -12.60 -7.94
N GLN A 28 1.82 -13.10 -8.90
CA GLN A 28 2.42 -12.32 -9.98
C GLN A 28 1.53 -12.45 -11.21
N GLY A 29 0.26 -12.11 -11.05
CA GLY A 29 -0.46 -11.49 -12.16
C GLY A 29 0.05 -10.06 -12.31
N PRO A 30 0.18 -9.51 -13.53
CA PRO A 30 0.48 -8.10 -13.71
C PRO A 30 -0.64 -7.27 -13.05
N ILE A 31 -0.37 -6.72 -11.87
CA ILE A 31 -1.30 -5.82 -11.19
C ILE A 31 -1.49 -4.62 -12.12
N PRO A 32 -2.72 -4.35 -12.60
CA PRO A 32 -2.95 -3.23 -13.48
C PRO A 32 -2.56 -1.94 -12.75
N LYS A 33 -1.70 -1.15 -13.40
CA LYS A 33 -1.24 0.12 -12.84
C LYS A 33 -2.45 1.05 -12.68
N PRO A 34 -2.59 1.74 -11.54
CA PRO A 34 -3.69 2.68 -11.35
C PRO A 34 -3.62 3.80 -12.39
N ILE A 35 -4.75 4.11 -13.01
CA ILE A 35 -4.87 5.23 -13.95
C ILE A 35 -5.02 6.51 -13.12
N VAL A 36 -4.04 7.41 -13.22
CA VAL A 36 -4.09 8.71 -12.55
C VAL A 36 -4.58 9.77 -13.53
N ARG A 37 -5.67 10.46 -13.18
CA ARG A 37 -6.23 11.56 -13.97
C ARG A 37 -6.34 12.81 -13.10
N ALA A 38 -5.92 13.95 -13.66
CA ALA A 38 -6.13 15.24 -13.03
C ALA A 38 -7.59 15.68 -13.21
N ILE A 39 -8.17 16.25 -12.15
CA ILE A 39 -9.52 16.84 -12.16
C ILE A 39 -9.43 18.31 -11.78
N ARG A 40 -10.31 19.12 -12.36
CA ARG A 40 -10.49 20.51 -11.95
C ARG A 40 -11.48 20.55 -10.79
N VAL A 41 -11.14 21.29 -9.74
CA VAL A 41 -11.98 21.46 -8.55
C VAL A 41 -12.01 22.92 -8.15
N SER A 42 -13.05 23.33 -7.43
CA SER A 42 -13.10 24.66 -6.83
C SER A 42 -12.07 24.80 -5.71
N GLN A 43 -11.64 26.04 -5.47
CA GLN A 43 -10.70 26.34 -4.38
C GLN A 43 -11.24 25.91 -3.01
N ALA A 44 -12.52 26.20 -2.75
CA ALA A 44 -13.18 25.82 -1.49
C ALA A 44 -13.13 24.30 -1.23
N LEU A 45 -13.34 23.47 -2.27
CA LEU A 45 -13.30 22.02 -2.14
C LEU A 45 -11.88 21.52 -1.86
N LEU A 46 -10.88 22.13 -2.51
CA LEU A 46 -9.48 21.79 -2.32
C LEU A 46 -9.00 22.14 -0.90
N ASP A 47 -9.46 23.25 -0.33
CA ASP A 47 -9.10 23.65 1.03
C ASP A 47 -9.79 22.78 2.09
N ALA A 48 -11.06 22.44 1.89
CA ALA A 48 -11.77 21.46 2.72
C ALA A 48 -11.07 20.08 2.70
N ALA A 49 -10.67 19.61 1.52
CA ALA A 49 -9.93 18.36 1.37
C ALA A 49 -8.58 18.36 2.10
N LYS A 50 -7.84 19.49 2.05
CA LYS A 50 -6.58 19.64 2.79
C LYS A 50 -6.81 19.58 4.30
N ALA A 51 -7.84 20.26 4.80
CA ALA A 51 -8.20 20.22 6.22
C ALA A 51 -8.57 18.79 6.65
N TYR A 52 -9.39 18.10 5.86
CA TYR A 52 -9.78 16.71 6.12
C TYR A 52 -8.58 15.76 6.15
N LYS A 53 -7.65 15.88 5.19
CA LYS A 53 -6.40 15.09 5.17
C LYS A 53 -5.57 15.31 6.43
N LYS A 54 -5.48 16.55 6.93
CA LYS A 54 -4.75 16.86 8.17
C LYS A 54 -5.40 16.21 9.40
N ALA A 55 -6.73 16.15 9.43
CA ALA A 55 -7.48 15.59 10.57
C ALA A 55 -7.51 14.05 10.58
N THR A 56 -7.65 13.41 9.42
CA THR A 56 -7.91 11.96 9.32
C THR A 56 -6.75 11.16 8.74
N GLY A 57 -5.79 11.81 8.08
CA GLY A 57 -4.76 11.17 7.28
C GLY A 57 -5.24 10.70 5.90
N THR A 58 -6.53 10.76 5.61
CA THR A 58 -7.12 10.28 4.35
C THR A 58 -6.80 11.21 3.19
N SER A 59 -6.34 10.63 2.07
CA SER A 59 -5.97 11.39 0.88
C SER A 59 -7.19 11.84 0.06
N PHE A 60 -7.03 12.95 -0.68
CA PHE A 60 -8.05 13.40 -1.62
C PHE A 60 -8.39 12.36 -2.69
N TYR A 61 -7.42 11.55 -3.10
CA TYR A 61 -7.63 10.47 -4.06
C TYR A 61 -8.53 9.37 -3.49
N THR A 62 -8.37 9.04 -2.21
CA THR A 62 -9.21 8.04 -1.52
C THR A 62 -10.65 8.51 -1.45
N LEU A 63 -10.87 9.78 -1.04
CA LEU A 63 -12.19 10.39 -1.02
C LEU A 63 -12.85 10.42 -2.40
N GLY A 64 -12.08 10.81 -3.43
CA GLY A 64 -12.56 10.82 -4.80
C GLY A 64 -12.92 9.42 -5.30
N PHE A 65 -12.08 8.43 -5.00
CA PHE A 65 -12.33 7.04 -5.36
C PHE A 65 -13.60 6.48 -4.70
N GLU A 66 -13.79 6.70 -3.40
CA GLU A 66 -14.98 6.27 -2.66
C GLU A 66 -16.24 6.93 -3.22
N ALA A 67 -16.22 8.26 -3.39
CA ALA A 67 -17.37 9.00 -3.91
C ALA A 67 -17.76 8.58 -5.33
N ILE A 68 -16.77 8.37 -6.21
CA ILE A 68 -17.02 7.88 -7.58
C ILE A 68 -17.56 6.45 -7.54
N SER A 69 -16.95 5.56 -6.76
CA SER A 69 -17.35 4.16 -6.65
C SER A 69 -18.78 4.03 -6.14
N ASP A 70 -19.13 4.77 -5.09
CA ASP A 70 -20.46 4.74 -4.49
C ASP A 70 -21.51 5.25 -5.46
N ARG A 71 -21.22 6.34 -6.18
CA ARG A 71 -22.13 6.87 -7.18
C ARG A 71 -22.37 5.88 -8.32
N LEU A 72 -21.30 5.31 -8.89
CA LEU A 72 -21.42 4.35 -9.98
C LEU A 72 -22.10 3.05 -9.56
N LYS A 73 -21.93 2.60 -8.30
CA LYS A 73 -22.67 1.46 -7.75
C LYS A 73 -24.17 1.76 -7.65
N ARG A 74 -24.54 2.91 -7.11
CA ARG A 74 -25.95 3.33 -6.98
C ARG A 74 -26.65 3.46 -8.32
N GLU A 75 -25.94 3.95 -9.33
CA GLU A 75 -26.46 4.11 -10.69
C GLU A 75 -26.37 2.81 -11.52
N GLY A 76 -25.80 1.73 -10.97
CA GLY A 76 -25.70 0.43 -11.64
C GLY A 76 -24.58 0.31 -12.70
N TYR A 77 -23.73 1.33 -12.84
CA TYR A 77 -22.60 1.36 -13.76
C TYR A 77 -21.34 0.66 -13.23
N LEU A 78 -21.26 0.43 -11.92
CA LEU A 78 -20.20 -0.36 -11.29
C LEU A 78 -20.84 -1.48 -10.49
N LYS A 79 -20.61 -2.74 -10.89
CA LYS A 79 -20.99 -3.87 -10.05
C LYS A 79 -20.20 -3.77 -8.74
N ALA A 80 -20.88 -3.89 -7.60
CA ALA A 80 -20.19 -4.13 -6.34
C ALA A 80 -19.33 -5.37 -6.58
N ALA A 81 -18.01 -5.23 -6.43
CA ALA A 81 -17.10 -6.33 -6.69
C ALA A 81 -17.59 -7.54 -5.90
N GLU A 82 -18.14 -8.53 -6.60
CA GLU A 82 -18.24 -9.87 -6.08
C GLU A 82 -16.81 -10.20 -5.67
N ALA A 83 -16.62 -10.47 -4.38
CA ALA A 83 -15.31 -10.79 -3.85
C ALA A 83 -14.69 -11.83 -4.78
N VAL A 84 -13.58 -11.48 -5.43
CA VAL A 84 -12.75 -12.46 -6.12
C VAL A 84 -12.11 -13.29 -5.01
N ALA A 85 -12.92 -14.20 -4.47
CA ALA A 85 -12.49 -15.37 -3.75
C ALA A 85 -11.83 -16.27 -4.79
N GLY A 86 -10.53 -16.47 -4.63
CA GLY A 86 -9.74 -17.59 -5.14
C GLY A 86 -10.04 -18.10 -6.55
N ALA A 87 -9.14 -17.79 -7.47
CA ALA A 87 -8.77 -18.70 -8.55
C ALA A 87 -7.26 -18.62 -8.75
#